data_AF-A0A210PSK6-F1
#
_entry.id   AF-A0A210PSK6-F1
#
_cell.length_a   1.000
_cell.length_b   1.000
_cell.length_c   1.000
_cell.angle_alpha   90.00
_cell.angle_beta   90.00
_cell.angle_gamma   90.00
#
_symmetry.space_group_name_H-M   'P 1'
#
loop_
_entity.id
_entity.type
_entity.pdbx_description
1 polymer ?
#
loop_
_entity_poly.entity_id
_entity_poly.type
_entity_poly.pdbx_seq_one_letter_code
_entity_poly.pdbx_strand_id
1 'polypeptide(L)' 'MNHQYSKALSLYRALIRKGHTLRLTDKDFYLKRVRKEFEKNRNLADEAQIQKCIEKGEELMKRDNIM' A
#
# COMPACT_ATOMS: atom_id res chain seq x y z
N MET A 1 4.77 -7.29 -19.90
CA MET A 1 4.41 -7.36 -18.47
C MET A 1 3.83 -6.01 -18.06
N ASN A 2 2.62 -5.97 -17.48
CA ASN A 2 1.98 -4.70 -17.07
C ASN A 2 2.79 -4.04 -15.93
N HIS A 3 3.46 -2.93 -16.23
CA HIS A 3 4.36 -2.20 -15.32
C HIS A 3 3.67 -1.76 -14.01
N GLN A 4 2.36 -1.53 -14.04
CA GLN A 4 1.59 -1.11 -12.86
C GLN A 4 1.47 -2.21 -11.79
N TYR A 5 1.37 -3.48 -12.19
CA TYR A 5 1.22 -4.60 -11.24
C TYR A 5 2.51 -4.87 -10.46
N SER A 6 3.68 -4.73 -11.12
CA SER A 6 4.96 -4.87 -10.42
C SER A 6 5.16 -3.73 -9.41
N LYS A 7 4.72 -2.52 -9.76
CA LYS A 7 4.77 -1.35 -8.87
C LYS A 7 3.83 -1.51 -7.68
N ALA A 8 2.58 -1.94 -7.90
CA ALA A 8 1.62 -2.23 -6.83
C ALA A 8 2.13 -3.32 -5.87
N LEU A 9 2.71 -4.42 -6.39
CA LEU A 9 3.25 -5.49 -5.56
C LEU A 9 4.47 -5.04 -4.74
N SER A 10 5.34 -4.23 -5.33
CA SER A 10 6.50 -3.65 -4.64
C SER A 10 6.06 -2.72 -3.52
N LEU A 11 5.06 -1.88 -3.78
CA LEU A 11 4.46 -0.98 -2.79
C LEU A 11 3.80 -1.75 -1.64
N TYR A 12 3.03 -2.80 -1.95
CA TYR A 12 2.45 -3.68 -0.93
C TYR A 12 3.52 -4.25 0.00
N ARG A 13 4.59 -4.81 -0.56
CA ARG A 13 5.70 -5.38 0.23
C ARG A 13 6.38 -4.33 1.10
N ALA A 14 6.57 -3.11 0.58
CA ALA A 14 7.17 -2.00 1.32
C ALA A 14 6.28 -1.59 2.51
N LEU A 15 4.96 -1.45 2.31
CA LEU A 15 4.00 -1.13 3.36
C LEU A 15 3.96 -2.23 4.44
N ILE A 16 3.96 -3.52 4.06
CA ILE A 16 3.99 -4.62 5.03
C ILE A 16 5.26 -4.57 5.88
N ARG A 17 6.45 -4.42 5.25
CA ARG A 17 7.73 -4.30 5.98
C ARG A 17 7.69 -3.12 6.96
N LYS A 18 7.17 -1.97 6.52
CA LYS A 18 7.00 -0.80 7.38
C LYS A 18 6.03 -1.06 8.54
N GLY A 19 4.92 -1.74 8.29
CA GLY A 19 3.96 -2.12 9.34
C GLY A 19 4.60 -2.91 10.48
N HIS A 20 5.58 -3.77 10.18
CA HIS A 20 6.33 -4.50 11.18
C HIS A 20 7.28 -3.62 12.02
N THR A 21 7.79 -2.53 11.46
CA THR A 21 8.67 -1.57 12.13
C THR A 21 7.94 -0.48 12.92
N LEU A 22 6.61 -0.38 12.82
CA LEU A 22 5.83 0.60 13.59
C LEU A 22 6.01 0.41 15.10
N ARG A 23 6.25 1.49 15.85
CA ARG A 23 6.46 1.41 17.31
C ARG A 23 5.25 1.93 18.11
N LEU A 24 4.53 2.91 17.57
CA LEU A 24 3.50 3.67 18.28
C LEU A 24 2.06 3.33 17.84
N THR A 25 1.90 2.75 16.66
CA THR A 25 0.59 2.40 16.08
C THR A 25 0.31 0.91 16.24
N ASP A 26 -0.97 0.55 16.41
CA ASP A 26 -1.40 -0.85 16.39
C ASP A 26 -1.03 -1.48 15.04
N LYS A 27 -0.03 -2.37 15.10
CA LYS A 27 0.53 -3.07 13.93
C LYS A 27 -0.53 -3.90 13.21
N ASP A 28 -1.40 -4.55 13.97
CA ASP A 28 -2.43 -5.42 13.42
C ASP A 28 -3.51 -4.60 12.71
N PHE A 29 -3.89 -3.45 13.28
CA PHE A 29 -4.80 -2.52 12.62
C PHE A 29 -4.21 -2.00 11.30
N TYR A 30 -2.95 -1.57 11.31
CA TYR A 30 -2.27 -1.09 10.10
C TYR A 30 -2.21 -2.16 9.01
N LEU A 31 -1.73 -3.36 9.36
CA LEU A 31 -1.57 -4.47 8.41
C LEU A 31 -2.92 -4.95 7.87
N LYS A 32 -3.96 -5.05 8.70
CA LYS A 32 -5.33 -5.38 8.27
C LYS A 32 -5.86 -4.34 7.28
N ARG A 33 -5.65 -3.06 7.56
CA ARG A 33 -6.10 -1.97 6.68
C ARG A 33 -5.40 -1.99 5.33
N VAL A 34 -4.08 -2.20 5.30
CA VAL A 34 -3.31 -2.33 4.06
C VAL A 34 -3.81 -3.52 3.25
N ARG A 35 -3.94 -4.71 3.85
CA ARG A 35 -4.44 -5.91 3.14
C ARG A 35 -5.83 -5.69 2.55
N LYS A 36 -6.75 -5.13 3.32
CA LYS A 36 -8.14 -4.89 2.89
C LYS A 36 -8.22 -3.94 1.69
N GLU A 37 -7.41 -2.88 1.66
CA GLU A 37 -7.38 -1.96 0.51
C GLU A 37 -6.83 -2.62 -0.76
N PHE A 38 -5.77 -3.45 -0.65
CA PHE A 38 -5.22 -4.17 -1.80
C PHE A 38 -6.15 -5.29 -2.29
N GLU A 39 -6.82 -6.00 -1.37
CA GLU A 39 -7.82 -7.02 -1.71
C GLU A 39 -9.03 -6.41 -2.42
N LYS A 40 -9.56 -5.28 -1.90
CA LYS A 40 -10.69 -4.57 -2.51
C LYS A 40 -10.39 -4.13 -3.95
N ASN A 41 -9.15 -3.74 -4.22
CA ASN A 41 -8.73 -3.25 -5.54
C ASN A 41 -8.03 -4.33 -6.39
N ARG A 42 -8.07 -5.61 -5.99
CA ARG A 42 -7.35 -6.70 -6.69
C ARG A 42 -7.80 -6.88 -8.15
N ASN A 43 -9.08 -6.64 -8.43
CA ASN A 43 -9.68 -6.82 -9.74
C ASN A 43 -9.93 -5.48 -10.46
N LEU A 44 -9.28 -4.40 -10.03
CA LEU A 44 -9.35 -3.13 -10.74
C LEU A 44 -8.75 -3.30 -12.14
N ALA A 45 -9.54 -3.01 -13.17
CA ALA A 45 -9.09 -3.03 -14.56
C ALA A 45 -8.79 -1.62 -15.11
N ASP A 46 -9.28 -0.58 -14.44
CA ASP A 46 -9.06 0.82 -14.83
C ASP A 46 -7.66 1.29 -14.40
N GLU A 47 -6.80 1.51 -15.38
CA GLU A 47 -5.42 1.98 -15.20
C GLU A 47 -5.34 3.32 -14.44
N ALA A 48 -6.29 4.23 -14.66
CA ALA A 48 -6.29 5.52 -13.98
C ALA A 48 -6.58 5.36 -12.48
N GLN A 49 -7.45 4.42 -12.13
CA GLN A 49 -7.73 4.12 -10.72
C GLN A 49 -6.60 3.32 -10.07
N ILE A 50 -5.94 2.41 -10.80
CA ILE A 50 -4.74 1.71 -10.31
C ILE A 50 -3.65 2.73 -9.97
N GLN A 51 -3.41 3.69 -10.87
CA GLN A 51 -2.42 4.74 -10.67
C GLN A 51 -2.73 5.60 -9.43
N LYS A 52 -3.99 6.01 -9.24
CA LYS A 52 -4.42 6.73 -8.02
C LYS A 52 -4.21 5.92 -6.74
N CYS A 53 -4.43 4.61 -6.78
CA CYS A 53 -4.17 3.75 -5.62
C CYS A 53 -2.67 3.66 -5.29
N ILE A 54 -1.82 3.58 -6.32
CA ILE A 54 -0.36 3.59 -6.18
C ILE A 54 0.09 4.91 -5.55
N GLU A 55 -0.35 6.06 -6.08
CA GLU A 55 -0.02 7.39 -5.56
C GLU A 55 -0.44 7.55 -4.09
N LYS A 56 -1.67 7.13 -3.75
CA LYS A 56 -2.16 7.13 -2.37
C LYS A 56 -1.27 6.32 -1.43
N GLY A 57 -0.80 5.13 -1.86
CA GLY A 57 0.09 4.31 -1.05
C GLY A 57 1.51 4.89 -0.93
N GLU A 58 2.02 5.55 -1.96
CA GLU A 58 3.29 6.29 -1.91
C GLU A 58 3.21 7.49 -0.95
N GLU A 59 2.09 8.22 -0.93
CA GLU A 59 1.86 9.30 0.05
C GLU A 59 1.80 8.79 1.48
N LEU A 60 1.12 7.66 1.73
CA LEU A 60 1.09 7.02 3.04
C LEU A 60 2.51 6.68 3.51
N MET A 61 3.32 6.10 2.62
CA MET A 61 4.72 5.81 2.90
C MET A 61 5.53 7.05 3.29
N LYS A 62 5.33 8.18 2.59
CA LYS A 62 6.01 9.45 2.88
C LYS A 62 5.58 10.05 4.22
N ARG A 63 4.27 10.03 4.53
CA ARG A 63 3.73 10.64 5.76
C ARG A 63 4.27 9.99 7.03
N ASP A 64 4.30 8.65 7.10
CA ASP A 64 4.83 8.00 8.30
C ASP A 64 6.37 7.88 8.34
N ASN A 65 7.12 8.53 7.44
CA ASN A 65 8.57 8.73 7.63
C ASN A 65 8.87 9.97 8.48
N ILE A 66 7.85 10.74 8.86
CA ILE A 66 7.96 11.98 9.66
C ILE A 66 7.53 11.75 11.12
N MET A 67 7.10 10.53 11.50
CA MET A 67 6.71 10.12 12.86
C MET A 67 7.67 9.06 13.41
#